data_AF-A0A076MWH2-F1
#
_entry.id   AF-A0A076MWH2-F1
#
_cell.length_a   1.000
_cell.length_b   1.000
_cell.length_c   1.000
_cell.angle_alpha   90.00
_cell.angle_beta   90.00
_cell.angle_gamma   90.00
#
_symmetry.space_group_name_H-M   'P 1'
#
loop_
_entity.id
_entity.type
_entity.pdbx_description
1 polymer ?
#
loop_
_entity_poly.entity_id
_entity_poly.type
_entity_poly.pdbx_seq_one_letter_code
_entity_poly.pdbx_strand_id
1 'polypeptide(L)'
;MSSQSEAHGSGERARELAKTLDELESGLLGPDEVRELLEGLTTLATAVTRVLDDLRGCRVLREREHELGLLAFQTIRSKLEQAAAAAEDLQVSAEALCRLLPEHTSGGD
;
A
#
# COMPACT_ATOMS: atom_id res chain seq x y z
N MET A 1 12.02 -7.58 33.06
CA MET A 1 11.62 -6.29 32.46
C MET A 1 12.25 -6.19 31.09
N SER A 2 11.52 -6.52 30.00
CA SER A 2 11.93 -6.24 28.60
C SER A 2 10.70 -6.34 27.71
N SER A 3 9.95 -5.24 27.58
CA SER A 3 8.83 -5.13 26.62
C SER A 3 8.73 -3.69 26.14
N GLN A 4 9.80 -3.16 25.57
CA GLN A 4 9.82 -1.89 24.84
C GLN A 4 10.82 -2.03 23.69
N SER A 5 10.42 -2.58 22.55
CA SER A 5 11.27 -2.51 21.35
C SER A 5 10.51 -2.58 20.03
N GLU A 6 9.26 -3.04 20.00
CA GLU A 6 8.58 -3.32 18.72
C GLU A 6 7.78 -2.13 18.17
N ALA A 7 7.44 -1.14 18.99
CA ALA A 7 6.69 0.04 18.56
C ALA A 7 7.56 1.12 17.87
N HIS A 8 8.89 1.04 17.95
CA HIS A 8 9.80 2.05 17.39
C HIS A 8 10.08 1.85 15.89
N GLY A 9 10.01 0.61 15.38
CA GLY A 9 10.37 0.30 13.99
C GLY A 9 9.31 0.65 12.93
N SER A 10 8.04 0.83 13.32
CA SER A 10 6.96 1.12 12.36
C SER A 10 6.93 2.60 11.93
N GLY A 11 7.18 3.53 12.87
CA GLY A 11 7.19 4.96 12.58
C GLY A 11 8.43 5.42 11.80
N GLU A 12 9.57 4.75 12.01
CA GLU A 12 10.81 5.02 11.29
C GLU A 12 10.69 4.62 9.81
N ARG A 13 10.17 3.42 9.53
CA ARG A 13 9.88 2.96 8.15
C ARG A 13 8.88 3.84 7.42
N ALA A 14 7.86 4.36 8.12
CA ALA A 14 6.90 5.29 7.52
C ALA A 14 7.56 6.63 7.14
N ARG A 15 8.51 7.12 7.94
CA ARG A 15 9.28 8.34 7.64
C ARG A 15 10.28 8.12 6.51
N GLU A 16 10.94 6.97 6.50
CA GLU A 16 11.86 6.57 5.42
C GLU A 16 11.12 6.48 4.09
N LEU A 17 9.96 5.80 4.06
CA LEU A 17 9.09 5.74 2.89
C LEU A 17 8.64 7.14 2.44
N ALA A 18 8.22 8.01 3.36
CA ALA A 18 7.83 9.38 3.03
C ALA A 18 9.00 10.18 2.42
N LYS A 19 10.22 10.02 2.93
CA LYS A 19 11.42 10.67 2.39
C LYS A 19 11.77 10.17 0.99
N THR A 20 11.70 8.86 0.75
CA THR A 20 11.92 8.28 -0.58
C THR A 20 10.87 8.78 -1.59
N LEU A 21 9.61 8.90 -1.17
CA LEU A 21 8.53 9.46 -1.99
C LEU A 21 8.74 10.95 -2.32
N ASP A 22 9.33 11.72 -1.42
CA ASP A 22 9.69 13.13 -1.63
C ASP A 22 10.87 13.29 -2.60
N GLU A 23 11.88 12.42 -2.49
CA GLU A 23 13.04 12.39 -3.40
C GLU A 23 12.66 12.04 -4.84
N LEU A 24 11.65 11.16 -5.00
CA LEU A 24 11.06 10.78 -6.29
C LEU A 24 10.45 11.93 -7.09
N GLU A 25 10.02 13.00 -6.41
CA GLU A 25 9.41 14.17 -7.05
C GLU A 25 10.44 15.04 -7.79
N SER A 26 11.74 14.81 -7.59
CA SER A 26 12.82 15.73 -7.96
C SER A 26 13.69 15.33 -9.16
N GLY A 27 13.49 14.13 -9.75
CA GLY A 27 14.37 13.59 -10.80
C GLY A 27 13.66 12.90 -11.96
N LEU A 28 14.32 12.85 -13.13
CA LEU A 28 13.92 11.96 -14.22
C LEU A 28 14.38 10.55 -13.87
N LEU A 29 13.42 9.63 -13.70
CA LEU A 29 13.71 8.24 -13.37
C LEU A 29 14.18 7.45 -14.60
N GLY A 30 15.24 6.67 -14.42
CA GLY A 30 15.66 5.65 -15.38
C GLY A 30 14.67 4.48 -15.44
N PRO A 31 14.66 3.66 -16.50
CA PRO A 31 13.68 2.59 -16.64
C PRO A 31 13.79 1.49 -15.55
N ASP A 32 15.00 1.22 -15.06
CA ASP A 32 15.22 0.31 -13.92
C ASP A 32 14.62 0.88 -12.62
N GLU A 33 14.83 2.16 -12.35
CA GLU A 33 14.25 2.84 -11.18
C GLU A 33 12.72 2.84 -11.26
N VAL A 34 12.15 3.12 -12.43
CA VAL A 34 10.69 3.03 -12.65
C VAL A 34 10.19 1.61 -12.39
N ARG A 35 10.92 0.58 -12.83
CA ARG A 35 10.55 -0.82 -12.60
C ARG A 35 10.56 -1.17 -11.12
N GLU A 36 11.63 -0.83 -10.40
CA GLU A 36 11.73 -1.06 -8.94
C GLU A 36 10.59 -0.37 -8.18
N LEU A 37 10.21 0.84 -8.58
CA LEU A 37 9.11 1.56 -7.96
C LEU A 37 7.75 0.91 -8.23
N LEU A 38 7.50 0.46 -9.46
CA LEU A 38 6.26 -0.24 -9.79
C LEU A 38 6.15 -1.57 -9.03
N GLU A 39 7.24 -2.31 -8.88
CA GLU A 39 7.28 -3.51 -8.03
C GLU A 39 7.03 -3.19 -6.54
N GLY A 40 7.61 -2.08 -6.06
CA GLY A 40 7.34 -1.53 -4.74
C GLY A 40 5.86 -1.17 -4.55
N LEU A 41 5.24 -0.53 -5.54
CA LEU A 41 3.81 -0.19 -5.53
C LEU A 41 2.92 -1.44 -5.53
N THR A 42 3.25 -2.47 -6.31
CA THR A 42 2.54 -3.77 -6.27
C THR A 42 2.59 -4.39 -4.86
N THR A 43 3.76 -4.36 -4.22
CA THR A 43 3.95 -4.88 -2.85
C THR A 43 3.16 -4.06 -1.84
N LEU A 44 3.22 -2.72 -1.94
CA LEU A 44 2.48 -1.81 -1.08
C LEU A 44 0.97 -2.00 -1.22
N ALA A 45 0.46 -2.05 -2.46
CA ALA A 45 -0.94 -2.28 -2.74
C ALA A 45 -1.43 -3.59 -2.13
N THR A 46 -0.66 -4.67 -2.26
CA THR A 46 -0.95 -5.97 -1.62
C THR A 46 -1.03 -5.83 -0.10
N ALA A 47 -0.08 -5.12 0.52
CA ALA A 47 -0.06 -4.91 1.97
C ALA A 47 -1.27 -4.07 2.44
N VAL A 48 -1.63 -3.03 1.70
CA VAL A 48 -2.80 -2.19 1.97
C VAL A 48 -4.08 -3.01 1.89
N THR A 49 -4.26 -3.83 0.84
CA THR A 49 -5.43 -4.71 0.71
C THR A 49 -5.58 -5.63 1.92
N ARG A 50 -4.48 -6.26 2.37
CA ARG A 50 -4.49 -7.11 3.58
C ARG A 50 -4.89 -6.35 4.85
N VAL A 51 -4.34 -5.16 5.06
CA VAL A 51 -4.70 -4.32 6.23
C VAL A 51 -6.19 -3.94 6.18
N LEU A 52 -6.72 -3.63 5.00
CA LEU A 52 -8.14 -3.32 4.82
C LEU A 52 -9.03 -4.56 5.02
N ASP A 53 -8.58 -5.74 4.59
CA ASP A 53 -9.25 -7.03 4.88
C ASP A 53 -9.30 -7.29 6.39
N ASP A 54 -8.19 -7.11 7.10
CA ASP A 54 -8.12 -7.29 8.55
C ASP A 54 -9.02 -6.30 9.29
N LEU A 55 -9.07 -5.03 8.84
CA LEU A 55 -9.99 -4.02 9.34
C LEU A 55 -11.45 -4.40 9.11
N ARG A 56 -11.81 -4.92 7.93
CA ARG A 56 -13.15 -5.47 7.65
C ARG A 56 -13.47 -6.69 8.53
N GLY A 57 -12.45 -7.50 8.80
CA GLY A 57 -12.52 -8.66 9.68
C GLY A 57 -12.64 -8.30 11.17
N CYS A 58 -12.20 -7.11 11.56
CA CYS A 58 -11.99 -6.69 12.95
C CYS A 58 -13.26 -6.83 13.80
N ARG A 59 -13.14 -7.65 14.85
CA ARG A 59 -14.22 -7.97 15.77
C ARG A 59 -14.73 -6.73 16.51
N VAL A 60 -13.86 -5.79 16.85
CA VAL A 60 -14.22 -4.54 17.54
C VAL A 60 -15.16 -3.68 16.69
N LEU A 61 -14.91 -3.60 15.37
CA LEU A 61 -15.78 -2.84 14.48
C LEU A 61 -17.17 -3.49 14.34
N ARG A 62 -17.24 -4.83 14.33
CA ARG A 62 -18.52 -5.56 14.32
C ARG A 62 -19.28 -5.41 15.64
N GLU A 63 -18.59 -5.48 16.77
CA GLU A 63 -19.20 -5.35 18.09
C GLU A 63 -19.77 -3.94 18.30
N ARG A 64 -19.13 -2.92 17.73
CA ARG A 64 -19.61 -1.52 17.77
C ARG A 64 -20.68 -1.17 16.74
N GLU A 65 -21.17 -2.12 15.93
CA GLU A 65 -22.25 -1.88 14.96
C GLU A 65 -23.49 -1.27 15.63
N HIS A 66 -23.82 -1.75 16.83
CA HIS A 66 -24.96 -1.27 17.63
C HIS A 66 -24.70 0.12 18.24
N GLU A 67 -23.44 0.47 18.52
CA GLU A 67 -23.04 1.74 19.15
C GLU A 67 -22.88 2.86 18.12
N LEU A 68 -22.32 2.55 16.94
CA LEU A 68 -22.09 3.50 15.85
C LEU A 68 -23.39 3.86 15.11
N GLY A 69 -24.40 3.00 15.23
CA GLY A 69 -25.61 3.06 14.42
C GLY A 69 -25.37 2.55 13.00
N LEU A 70 -26.44 2.00 12.41
CA LEU A 70 -26.38 1.27 11.13
C LEU A 70 -25.77 2.08 9.98
N LEU A 71 -26.12 3.38 9.87
CA LEU A 71 -25.65 4.23 8.78
C LEU A 71 -24.14 4.51 8.86
N ALA A 72 -23.62 4.78 10.05
CA ALA A 72 -22.19 5.03 10.23
C ALA A 72 -21.38 3.75 9.97
N PHE A 73 -21.88 2.61 10.44
CA PHE A 73 -21.27 1.31 10.19
C PHE A 73 -21.23 0.97 8.69
N GLN A 74 -22.35 1.15 7.97
CA GLN A 74 -22.40 0.97 6.51
C GLN A 74 -21.45 1.92 5.76
N THR A 75 -21.33 3.16 6.23
CA THR A 75 -20.39 4.13 5.65
C THR A 75 -18.95 3.68 5.82
N ILE A 76 -18.56 3.23 7.01
CA ILE A 76 -17.22 2.69 7.28
C ILE A 76 -16.93 1.48 6.38
N ARG A 77 -17.86 0.54 6.30
CA ARG A 77 -17.74 -0.64 5.42
C ARG A 77 -17.56 -0.25 3.96
N SER A 78 -18.40 0.64 3.45
CA SER A 78 -18.31 1.13 2.08
C SER A 78 -16.96 1.81 1.81
N LYS A 79 -16.43 2.58 2.76
CA LYS A 79 -15.11 3.20 2.65
C LYS A 79 -13.97 2.18 2.62
N LEU A 80 -14.05 1.13 3.43
CA LEU A 80 -13.07 0.04 3.43
C LEU A 80 -13.10 -0.76 2.11
N GLU A 81 -14.30 -1.00 1.56
CA GLU A 81 -14.49 -1.67 0.27
C GLU A 81 -13.95 -0.81 -0.88
N GLN A 82 -14.25 0.51 -0.89
CA GLN A 82 -13.70 1.46 -1.86
C GLN A 82 -12.17 1.52 -1.83
N ALA A 83 -11.59 1.57 -0.63
CA ALA A 83 -10.14 1.61 -0.46
C ALA A 83 -9.47 0.32 -0.95
N ALA A 84 -10.09 -0.84 -0.71
CA ALA A 84 -9.56 -2.13 -1.15
C ALA A 84 -9.57 -2.23 -2.68
N ALA A 85 -10.69 -1.85 -3.32
CA ALA A 85 -10.79 -1.81 -4.77
C ALA A 85 -9.75 -0.86 -5.40
N ALA A 86 -9.50 0.29 -4.80
CA ALA A 86 -8.48 1.23 -5.28
C ALA A 86 -7.05 0.66 -5.14
N ALA A 87 -6.76 -0.06 -4.06
CA ALA A 87 -5.47 -0.73 -3.88
C ALA A 87 -5.28 -1.86 -4.91
N GLU A 88 -6.31 -2.68 -5.15
CA GLU A 88 -6.28 -3.72 -6.18
C GLU A 88 -6.08 -3.14 -7.59
N ASP A 89 -6.77 -2.05 -7.93
CA ASP A 89 -6.61 -1.36 -9.21
C ASP A 89 -5.20 -0.81 -9.41
N LEU A 90 -4.62 -0.22 -8.36
CA LEU A 90 -3.23 0.22 -8.36
C LEU A 90 -2.27 -0.95 -8.58
N GLN A 91 -2.50 -2.09 -7.90
CA GLN A 91 -1.69 -3.29 -8.07
C GLN A 91 -1.71 -3.78 -9.52
N VAL A 92 -2.91 -3.93 -10.10
CA VAL A 92 -3.10 -4.39 -11.49
C VAL A 92 -2.44 -3.43 -12.47
N SER A 93 -2.60 -2.13 -12.27
CA SER A 93 -1.99 -1.09 -13.10
C SER A 93 -0.47 -1.13 -13.02
N ALA A 94 0.09 -1.26 -11.82
CA ALA A 94 1.55 -1.34 -11.63
C ALA A 94 2.13 -2.61 -12.28
N GLU A 95 1.49 -3.77 -12.11
CA GLU A 95 1.90 -5.01 -12.76
C GLU A 95 1.82 -4.93 -14.29
N ALA A 96 0.77 -4.30 -14.83
CA ALA A 96 0.62 -4.11 -16.26
C ALA A 96 1.75 -3.22 -16.82
N LEU A 97 2.06 -2.12 -16.14
CA LEU A 97 3.16 -1.23 -16.53
C LEU A 97 4.52 -1.94 -16.47
N CYS A 98 4.79 -2.74 -15.43
CA CYS A 98 6.03 -3.55 -15.35
C CYS A 98 6.23 -4.46 -16.57
N ARG A 99 5.15 -5.05 -17.10
CA ARG A 99 5.20 -5.93 -18.29
C ARG A 99 5.37 -5.16 -19.60
N LEU A 100 4.99 -3.88 -19.63
CA LEU A 100 5.10 -3.00 -20.79
C LEU A 100 6.46 -2.28 -20.86
N LEU A 101 7.14 -2.14 -19.73
CA LEU A 101 8.49 -1.58 -19.69
C LEU A 101 9.47 -2.48 -20.46
N PRO A 102 10.31 -1.92 -21.34
CA PRO A 102 11.33 -2.69 -22.04
C PRO A 102 12.18 -3.46 -21.03
N GLU A 103 12.41 -4.74 -21.28
CA GLU A 103 13.55 -5.42 -20.68
C GLU A 103 14.78 -4.76 -21.28
N HIS A 104 15.66 -4.20 -20.45
CA HIS A 104 16.93 -3.74 -20.96
C HIS A 104 17.61 -4.93 -21.63
N THR A 105 17.65 -4.93 -22.97
CA THR A 105 18.69 -5.65 -23.68
C THR A 105 19.98 -5.08 -23.13
N SER A 106 20.64 -5.83 -22.26
CA SER A 106 22.05 -5.61 -21.98
C SER A 106 22.71 -5.47 -23.34
N GLY A 107 23.14 -4.25 -23.68
CA GLY A 107 23.84 -4.00 -24.92
C GLY A 107 25.03 -4.94 -24.94
N GLY A 108 25.03 -5.88 -25.90
CA GLY A 108 26.26 -6.55 -26.28
C GLY A 108 27.15 -5.49 -26.91
N ASP A 109 28.25 -5.18 -26.22
CA ASP A 109 29.46 -4.68 -26.86
C ASP A 109 29.96 -5.67 -27.92
#